data_AF-B4Q922-F1
#
_entry.id   AF-B4Q922-F1
#
_cell.length_a   1.000
_cell.length_b   1.000
_cell.length_c   1.000
_cell.angle_alpha   90.00
_cell.angle_beta   90.00
_cell.angle_gamma   90.00
#
_symmetry.space_group_name_H-M   'P 1'
#
loop_
_entity.id
_entity.type
_entity.pdbx_description
1 polymer ?
#
loop_
_entity_poly.entity_id
_entity_poly.type
_entity_poly.pdbx_seq_one_letter_code
_entity_poly.pdbx_strand_id
1 'polypeptide(L)'
;MVLDLDLFRSDKGGNPDLVRENQKKRFKDVALVETVIAKDTEWRQCRHRADNLNKVKNVCSKVIGEKMKKKEPVGAMSEDLPADVTKDLTEIVAETLQPLTVNQIKQLRVLIDDAMTENQKSLELAEQTRNTSLREVGNHLHESVPVSNDEDENRVERTFGDCESAASTRMWTSS
;
A
#
# COMPACT_ATOMS: atom_id res chain seq x y z
N MET A 1 12.17 -13.59 1.36
CA MET A 1 10.87 -13.77 2.03
C MET A 1 10.59 -12.53 2.84
N VAL A 2 9.37 -12.00 2.81
CA VAL A 2 8.95 -10.78 3.51
C VAL A 2 7.97 -11.13 4.64
N LEU A 3 7.88 -10.26 5.65
CA LEU A 3 6.85 -10.39 6.70
C LEU A 3 5.44 -10.29 6.09
N ASP A 4 4.49 -10.94 6.75
CA ASP A 4 3.08 -10.80 6.40
C ASP A 4 2.62 -9.35 6.67
N LEU A 5 1.88 -8.80 5.71
CA LEU A 5 1.38 -7.43 5.75
C LEU A 5 0.32 -7.26 6.85
N ASP A 6 -0.40 -8.33 7.20
CA ASP A 6 -1.40 -8.29 8.26
C ASP A 6 -0.79 -8.00 9.64
N LEU A 7 0.51 -8.27 9.84
CA LEU A 7 1.23 -7.89 11.08
C LEU A 7 1.32 -6.37 11.28
N PHE A 8 1.26 -5.60 10.19
CA PHE A 8 1.30 -4.14 10.21
C PHE A 8 -0.09 -3.51 10.34
N ARG A 9 -1.15 -4.32 10.36
CA ARG A 9 -2.55 -3.86 10.38
C ARG A 9 -3.19 -4.14 11.74
N SER A 10 -3.34 -3.10 12.55
CA SER A 10 -4.00 -3.20 13.86
C SER A 10 -5.48 -3.63 13.73
N ASP A 11 -6.16 -3.23 12.66
CA ASP A 11 -7.55 -3.63 12.37
C ASP A 11 -7.72 -5.11 12.01
N LYS A 12 -6.63 -5.80 11.64
CA LYS A 12 -6.62 -7.23 11.30
C LYS A 12 -6.02 -8.11 12.40
N GLY A 13 -5.79 -7.55 13.59
CA GLY A 13 -5.18 -8.28 14.72
C GLY A 13 -3.66 -8.33 14.69
N GLY A 14 -3.01 -7.61 13.77
CA GLY A 14 -1.57 -7.40 13.78
C GLY A 14 -1.14 -6.43 14.89
N ASN A 15 0.13 -6.53 15.30
CA ASN A 15 0.72 -5.62 16.27
C ASN A 15 1.96 -4.93 15.67
N PRO A 16 1.81 -3.73 15.11
CA PRO A 16 2.92 -2.99 14.52
C PRO A 16 4.04 -2.65 15.51
N ASP A 17 3.73 -2.55 16.81
CA ASP A 17 4.74 -2.26 17.83
C ASP A 17 5.77 -3.39 17.96
N LEU A 18 5.33 -4.64 17.84
CA LEU A 18 6.26 -5.79 17.83
C LEU A 18 7.22 -5.74 16.63
N VAL A 19 6.75 -5.24 15.49
CA VAL A 19 7.60 -5.07 14.30
C VAL A 19 8.60 -3.93 14.51
N ARG A 20 8.18 -2.82 15.14
CA ARG A 20 9.07 -1.70 15.52
C ARG A 20 10.15 -2.16 16.49
N GLU A 21 9.78 -2.90 17.53
CA GLU A 21 10.73 -3.45 18.49
C GLU A 21 11.70 -4.44 17.83
N ASN A 22 11.21 -5.26 16.90
CA ASN A 22 12.08 -6.15 16.14
C ASN A 22 13.14 -5.40 15.33
N GLN A 23 12.75 -4.32 14.64
CA GLN A 23 13.71 -3.50 13.89
C GLN A 23 14.72 -2.80 14.80
N LYS A 24 14.29 -2.34 15.99
CA LYS A 24 15.22 -1.81 17.00
C LYS A 24 16.24 -2.86 17.46
N LYS A 25 15.80 -4.09 17.74
CA LYS A 25 16.70 -5.21 18.09
C LYS A 25 17.67 -5.56 16.97
N ARG A 26 17.33 -5.27 15.71
CA ARG A 26 18.19 -5.45 14.54
C ARG A 26 19.06 -4.22 14.23
N PHE A 27 19.02 -3.18 15.07
CA PHE A 27 19.71 -1.90 14.84
C PHE A 27 19.38 -1.28 13.47
N LYS A 28 18.15 -1.51 12.98
CA LYS A 28 17.65 -0.98 11.70
C LYS A 28 16.65 0.15 11.92
N ASP A 29 16.41 0.89 10.83
CA ASP A 29 15.48 2.01 10.82
C ASP A 29 14.02 1.56 11.07
N VAL A 30 13.39 2.21 12.05
CA VAL A 30 11.99 2.01 12.43
C VAL A 30 11.05 2.80 11.52
N ALA A 31 11.53 3.87 10.88
CA ALA A 31 10.71 4.68 9.98
C ALA A 31 10.22 3.89 8.75
N LEU A 32 10.90 2.81 8.39
CA LEU A 32 10.44 1.86 7.37
C LEU A 32 9.10 1.22 7.75
N VAL A 33 8.89 0.91 9.03
CA VAL A 33 7.64 0.33 9.52
C VAL A 33 6.50 1.34 9.38
N GLU A 34 6.73 2.60 9.76
CA GLU A 34 5.74 3.68 9.55
C GLU A 34 5.42 3.89 8.07
N THR A 35 6.44 3.83 7.21
CA THR A 35 6.26 3.98 5.77
C THR A 35 5.39 2.85 5.20
N VAL A 36 5.60 1.60 5.64
CA VAL A 36 4.75 0.47 5.23
C VAL A 36 3.30 0.69 5.65
N ILE A 37 3.05 1.10 6.91
CA ILE A 37 1.69 1.33 7.44
C ILE A 37 1.00 2.47 6.67
N ALA A 38 1.70 3.58 6.47
CA ALA A 38 1.17 4.74 5.76
C ALA A 38 0.81 4.39 4.31
N LYS A 39 1.70 3.69 3.59
CA LYS A 39 1.48 3.30 2.19
C LYS A 39 0.45 2.20 2.02
N ASP A 40 0.34 1.28 2.97
CA ASP A 40 -0.77 0.31 2.99
C ASP A 40 -2.12 0.99 3.22
N THR A 41 -2.18 1.99 4.10
CA THR A 41 -3.40 2.78 4.35
C THR A 41 -3.82 3.57 3.12
N GLU A 42 -2.86 4.27 2.48
CA GLU A 42 -3.08 4.98 1.21
C GLU A 42 -3.57 4.02 0.12
N TRP A 43 -2.93 2.86 -0.04
CA TRP A 43 -3.35 1.85 -1.01
C TRP A 43 -4.78 1.37 -0.78
N ARG A 44 -5.16 1.10 0.49
CA ARG A 44 -6.53 0.69 0.85
C ARG A 44 -7.55 1.79 0.54
N GLN A 45 -7.22 3.06 0.81
CA GLN A 45 -8.08 4.20 0.48
C GLN A 45 -8.23 4.37 -1.04
N CYS A 46 -7.15 4.27 -1.81
CA CYS A 46 -7.19 4.29 -3.27
C CYS A 46 -8.02 3.14 -3.83
N ARG A 47 -7.90 1.93 -3.25
CA ARG A 47 -8.71 0.77 -3.67
C ARG A 47 -10.20 1.01 -3.44
N HIS A 48 -10.57 1.52 -2.27
CA HIS A 48 -11.96 1.89 -1.95
C HIS A 48 -12.48 3.01 -2.87
N ARG A 49 -11.66 4.03 -3.14
CA ARG A 49 -11.98 5.10 -4.10
C ARG A 49 -12.25 4.55 -5.49
N ALA A 50 -11.42 3.63 -5.98
CA ALA A 50 -11.62 2.98 -7.29
C ALA A 50 -12.97 2.23 -7.36
N ASP A 51 -13.34 1.51 -6.30
CA ASP A 51 -14.62 0.80 -6.25
C ASP A 51 -15.81 1.77 -6.29
N ASN A 52 -15.71 2.91 -5.59
CA ASN A 52 -16.76 3.92 -5.59
C ASN A 52 -16.87 4.65 -6.93
N LEU A 53 -15.75 5.03 -7.56
CA LEU A 53 -15.75 5.61 -8.91
C LEU A 53 -16.39 4.66 -9.93
N ASN A 54 -16.11 3.36 -9.85
CA ASN A 54 -16.73 2.35 -10.71
C ASN A 54 -18.25 2.24 -10.48
N LYS A 55 -18.70 2.28 -9.22
CA LYS A 55 -20.15 2.31 -8.90
C LYS A 55 -20.81 3.54 -9.51
N VAL A 56 -20.24 4.72 -9.32
CA VAL A 56 -20.77 5.99 -9.86
C VAL A 56 -20.81 5.97 -11.39
N LYS A 57 -19.76 5.47 -12.05
CA LYS A 57 -19.72 5.30 -13.52
C LYS A 57 -20.86 4.41 -14.03
N ASN A 58 -21.16 3.34 -13.32
CA ASN A 58 -22.26 2.45 -13.66
C ASN A 58 -23.62 3.11 -13.44
N VAL A 59 -23.79 3.91 -12.38
CA VAL A 59 -24.99 4.71 -12.14
C VAL A 59 -25.20 5.73 -13.27
N CYS A 60 -24.14 6.45 -13.67
CA CYS A 60 -24.20 7.39 -14.79
C CYS A 60 -24.69 6.72 -16.08
N SER A 61 -24.17 5.53 -16.38
CA SER A 61 -24.57 4.75 -17.57
C SER A 61 -26.05 4.35 -17.53
N LYS A 62 -26.57 3.99 -16.35
CA LYS A 62 -27.99 3.67 -16.17
C LYS A 62 -28.88 4.90 -16.37
N VAL A 63 -28.55 6.02 -15.74
CA VAL A 63 -29.32 7.28 -15.85
C VAL A 63 -29.35 7.77 -17.30
N ILE A 64 -28.22 7.69 -18.03
CA ILE A 64 -28.19 8.01 -19.46
C ILE A 64 -29.17 7.11 -20.23
N GLY A 65 -29.14 5.79 -19.99
CA GLY A 65 -30.04 4.84 -20.66
C GLY A 65 -31.52 5.14 -20.41
N GLU A 66 -31.87 5.49 -19.17
CA GLU A 66 -33.24 5.87 -18.79
C GLU A 66 -33.69 7.16 -19.47
N LYS A 67 -32.84 8.20 -19.50
CA LYS A 67 -33.13 9.48 -20.17
C LYS A 67 -33.31 9.30 -21.68
N MET A 68 -32.45 8.50 -22.31
CA MET A 68 -32.55 8.19 -23.74
C MET A 68 -33.84 7.41 -24.06
N LYS A 69 -34.26 6.49 -23.18
CA LYS A 69 -35.53 5.75 -23.33
C LYS A 69 -36.76 6.67 -23.20
N LYS A 70 -36.69 7.67 -22.31
CA LYS A 70 -37.74 8.68 -22.09
C LYS A 70 -37.78 9.78 -23.16
N LYS A 71 -36.84 9.79 -24.12
CA LYS A 71 -36.68 10.84 -25.14
C LYS A 71 -36.50 12.25 -24.53
N GLU A 72 -35.84 12.32 -23.38
CA GLU A 72 -35.47 13.59 -22.77
C GLU A 72 -34.46 14.34 -23.67
N PRO A 73 -34.46 15.68 -23.64
CA PRO A 73 -33.51 16.48 -24.43
C PRO A 73 -32.07 16.15 -24.03
N VAL A 74 -31.22 15.96 -25.03
CA VAL A 74 -29.81 15.56 -24.85
C VAL A 74 -28.96 16.69 -24.23
N GLY A 75 -29.43 17.94 -24.33
CA GLY A 75 -28.72 19.15 -23.88
C GLY A 75 -27.68 19.63 -24.90
N ALA A 76 -27.14 20.84 -24.69
CA ALA A 76 -26.00 21.32 -25.48
C ALA A 76 -24.66 20.74 -24.95
N MET A 77 -23.61 20.72 -25.78
CA MET A 77 -22.27 20.27 -25.35
C MET A 77 -21.50 21.35 -24.55
N SER A 78 -21.98 22.59 -24.59
CA SER A 78 -21.38 23.74 -23.91
C SER A 78 -21.97 24.00 -22.52
N GLU A 79 -22.85 23.13 -22.03
CA GLU A 79 -23.38 23.25 -20.67
C GLU A 79 -22.31 22.79 -19.68
N ASP A 80 -21.93 23.69 -18.77
CA ASP A 80 -20.97 23.37 -17.72
C ASP A 80 -21.56 22.41 -16.67
N LEU A 81 -20.69 21.64 -16.03
CA LEU A 81 -21.05 20.81 -14.88
C LEU A 81 -21.25 21.68 -13.63
N PRO A 82 -22.31 21.44 -12.84
CA PRO A 82 -22.47 22.15 -11.57
C PRO A 82 -21.30 21.81 -10.63
N ALA A 83 -20.77 22.85 -9.98
CA ALA A 83 -19.60 22.76 -9.10
C ALA A 83 -19.76 21.77 -7.94
N ASP A 84 -20.99 21.42 -7.59
CA ASP A 84 -21.30 20.46 -6.53
C ASP A 84 -20.95 19.02 -6.95
N VAL A 85 -21.23 18.67 -8.22
CA VAL A 85 -21.00 17.33 -8.78
C VAL A 85 -19.50 17.11 -9.10
N THR A 86 -18.77 18.19 -9.40
CA THR A 86 -17.32 18.12 -9.69
C THR A 86 -16.44 18.01 -8.46
N LYS A 87 -16.94 18.30 -7.25
CA LYS A 87 -16.15 18.25 -6.02
C LYS A 87 -15.93 16.82 -5.52
N ASP A 88 -17.00 16.03 -5.42
CA ASP A 88 -16.95 14.66 -4.89
C ASP A 88 -17.50 13.63 -5.88
N LEU A 89 -16.63 13.19 -6.79
CA LEU A 89 -16.95 12.18 -7.81
C LEU A 89 -17.25 10.79 -7.25
N THR A 90 -16.99 10.54 -5.96
CA THR A 90 -17.14 9.22 -5.32
C THR A 90 -18.52 8.97 -4.72
N GLU A 91 -19.29 10.02 -4.43
CA GLU A 91 -20.56 9.93 -3.68
C GLU A 91 -21.78 10.40 -4.50
N ILE A 92 -21.68 10.27 -5.82
CA ILE A 92 -22.75 10.68 -6.72
C ILE A 92 -23.86 9.63 -6.74
N VAL A 93 -25.07 10.05 -6.38
CA VAL A 93 -26.29 9.23 -6.37
C VAL A 93 -27.14 9.48 -7.62
N ALA A 94 -28.09 8.59 -7.91
CA ALA A 94 -28.95 8.73 -9.08
C ALA A 94 -29.80 10.03 -9.03
N GLU A 95 -30.21 10.46 -7.85
CA GLU A 95 -31.05 11.65 -7.64
C GLU A 95 -30.34 12.94 -8.06
N THR A 96 -29.04 13.08 -7.77
CA THR A 96 -28.25 14.25 -8.17
C THR A 96 -27.98 14.31 -9.67
N LEU A 97 -28.13 13.17 -10.37
CA LEU A 97 -27.97 13.06 -11.83
C LEU A 97 -29.28 13.30 -12.59
N GLN A 98 -30.44 13.22 -11.94
CA GLN A 98 -31.75 13.48 -12.58
C GLN A 98 -31.88 14.88 -13.20
N PRO A 99 -31.44 15.99 -12.55
CA PRO A 99 -31.56 17.31 -13.13
C PRO A 99 -30.57 17.56 -14.29
N LEU A 100 -29.55 16.72 -14.45
CA LEU A 100 -28.52 16.90 -15.47
C LEU A 100 -29.00 16.44 -16.86
N THR A 101 -28.45 17.07 -17.89
CA THR A 101 -28.64 16.66 -19.28
C THR A 101 -27.75 15.47 -19.64
N VAL A 102 -28.09 14.78 -20.74
CA VAL A 102 -27.33 13.59 -21.18
C VAL A 102 -25.87 13.95 -21.48
N ASN A 103 -25.62 15.12 -22.05
CA ASN A 103 -24.26 15.59 -22.34
C ASN A 103 -23.45 15.92 -21.07
N GLN A 104 -24.08 16.53 -20.07
CA GLN A 104 -23.43 16.74 -18.75
C GLN A 104 -23.04 15.41 -18.10
N ILE A 105 -23.94 14.41 -18.10
CA ILE A 105 -23.61 13.09 -17.50
C ILE A 105 -22.51 12.37 -18.31
N LYS A 106 -22.43 12.59 -19.63
CA LYS A 106 -21.32 12.10 -20.46
C LYS A 106 -19.99 12.78 -20.11
N GLN A 107 -19.98 14.10 -19.92
CA GLN A 107 -18.79 14.83 -19.47
C GLN A 107 -18.33 14.35 -18.10
N LEU A 108 -19.27 14.15 -17.16
CA LEU A 108 -18.97 13.60 -15.84
C LEU A 108 -18.31 12.21 -15.94
N ARG A 109 -18.78 11.35 -16.85
CA ARG A 109 -18.18 10.03 -17.07
C ARG A 109 -16.72 10.12 -17.55
N VAL A 110 -16.41 11.10 -18.40
CA VAL A 110 -15.01 11.36 -18.81
C VAL A 110 -14.16 11.77 -17.61
N LEU A 111 -14.66 12.69 -16.76
CA LEU A 111 -13.94 13.07 -15.53
C LEU A 111 -13.75 11.89 -14.56
N ILE A 112 -14.73 10.99 -14.46
CA ILE A 112 -14.59 9.77 -13.65
C ILE A 112 -13.52 8.85 -14.25
N ASP A 113 -13.46 8.69 -15.57
CA ASP A 113 -12.45 7.88 -16.25
C ASP A 113 -11.03 8.46 -16.02
N ASP A 114 -10.88 9.79 -16.08
CA ASP A 114 -9.63 10.47 -15.75
C ASP A 114 -9.25 10.28 -14.27
N ALA A 115 -10.22 10.44 -13.36
CA ALA A 115 -10.01 10.23 -11.93
C ALA A 115 -9.66 8.77 -11.59
N MET A 116 -10.23 7.79 -12.29
CA MET A 116 -9.85 6.38 -12.14
C MET A 116 -8.42 6.15 -12.63
N THR A 117 -8.03 6.75 -13.76
CA THR A 117 -6.68 6.63 -14.31
C THR A 117 -5.66 7.21 -13.35
N GLU A 118 -5.94 8.35 -12.74
CA GLU A 118 -5.05 8.96 -11.75
C GLU A 118 -4.97 8.13 -10.46
N ASN A 119 -6.11 7.67 -9.94
CA ASN A 119 -6.15 6.83 -8.76
C ASN A 119 -5.42 5.48 -8.96
N GLN A 120 -5.43 4.94 -10.18
CA GLN A 120 -4.68 3.73 -10.52
C GLN A 120 -3.16 3.96 -10.41
N LYS A 121 -2.65 5.11 -10.87
CA LYS A 121 -1.24 5.47 -10.68
C LYS A 121 -0.87 5.61 -9.21
N SER A 122 -1.74 6.26 -8.42
CA SER A 122 -1.53 6.39 -6.97
C SER A 122 -1.47 5.02 -6.29
N LEU A 123 -2.36 4.09 -6.69
CA LEU A 123 -2.39 2.72 -6.18
C LEU A 123 -1.08 1.98 -6.48
N GLU A 124 -0.60 2.05 -7.72
CA GLU A 124 0.66 1.43 -8.14
C GLU A 124 1.87 2.01 -7.39
N LEU A 125 1.93 3.33 -7.24
CA LEU A 125 3.03 4.00 -6.53
C LEU A 125 3.02 3.65 -5.04
N ALA A 126 1.85 3.65 -4.41
CA ALA A 126 1.70 3.25 -3.01
C ALA A 126 2.12 1.79 -2.81
N GLU A 127 1.73 0.89 -3.72
CA GLU A 127 2.13 -0.52 -3.69
C GLU A 127 3.64 -0.71 -3.87
N GLN A 128 4.25 -0.04 -4.85
CA GLN A 128 5.69 -0.12 -5.10
C GLN A 128 6.48 0.37 -3.88
N THR A 129 6.09 1.51 -3.32
CA THR A 129 6.74 2.08 -2.14
C THR A 129 6.59 1.16 -0.93
N ARG A 130 5.36 0.70 -0.66
CA ARG A 130 5.07 -0.27 0.42
C ARG A 130 5.92 -1.53 0.27
N ASN A 131 5.95 -2.13 -0.92
CA ASN A 131 6.66 -3.38 -1.16
C ASN A 131 8.19 -3.19 -1.04
N THR A 132 8.72 -2.04 -1.45
CA THR A 132 10.13 -1.71 -1.30
C THR A 132 10.50 -1.58 0.17
N SER A 133 9.72 -0.82 0.95
CA SER A 133 9.94 -0.70 2.40
C SER A 133 9.78 -2.05 3.11
N LEU A 134 8.78 -2.85 2.74
CA LEU A 134 8.51 -4.16 3.34
C LEU A 134 9.66 -5.16 3.10
N ARG A 135 10.36 -5.06 1.98
CA ARG A 135 11.56 -5.88 1.69
C ARG A 135 12.72 -5.60 2.65
N GLU A 136 12.82 -4.38 3.14
CA GLU A 136 13.89 -3.97 4.07
C GLU A 136 13.60 -4.33 5.53
N VAL A 137 12.33 -4.60 5.86
CA VAL A 137 11.91 -5.05 7.19
C VAL A 137 12.25 -6.53 7.36
N GLY A 138 13.09 -6.83 8.37
CA GLY A 138 13.53 -8.19 8.67
C GLY A 138 12.45 -9.05 9.31
N ASN A 139 12.63 -10.38 9.27
CA ASN A 139 11.73 -11.32 9.95
C ASN A 139 11.84 -11.22 11.49
N HIS A 140 10.84 -11.74 12.22
CA HIS A 140 10.90 -11.82 13.67
C HIS A 140 12.14 -12.58 14.15
N LEU A 141 12.83 -11.99 15.12
CA LEU A 141 13.98 -12.58 15.80
C LEU A 141 13.46 -13.63 16.78
N HIS A 142 14.05 -14.82 16.76
CA HIS A 142 13.80 -15.82 17.79
C HIS A 142 14.36 -15.32 19.14
N GLU A 143 13.74 -15.72 20.25
CA GLU A 143 14.09 -15.25 21.60
C GLU A 143 15.55 -15.57 21.99
N SER A 144 16.13 -16.61 21.39
CA SER A 144 17.51 -17.02 21.65
C SER A 144 18.57 -16.24 20.86
N VAL A 145 18.17 -15.35 19.94
CA VAL A 145 19.13 -14.62 19.10
C VAL A 145 19.79 -13.53 19.93
N PRO A 146 21.13 -13.53 20.06
CA PRO A 146 21.85 -12.45 20.72
C PRO A 146 21.53 -11.11 20.05
N VAL A 147 21.20 -10.10 20.86
CA VAL A 147 20.96 -8.74 20.39
C VAL A 147 22.26 -7.97 20.52
N SER A 148 23.05 -7.96 19.45
CA SER A 148 24.27 -7.18 19.33
C SER A 148 24.43 -6.61 17.92
N ASN A 149 25.18 -5.52 17.81
CA ASN A 149 25.58 -4.92 16.54
C ASN A 149 27.05 -5.25 16.19
N ASP A 150 27.72 -6.07 16.99
CA ASP A 150 29.10 -6.50 16.80
C ASP A 150 29.16 -8.03 16.59
N GLU A 151 29.86 -8.47 15.54
CA GLU A 151 30.01 -9.89 15.23
C GLU A 151 30.95 -10.61 16.21
N ASP A 152 31.78 -9.88 16.96
CA ASP A 152 32.66 -10.46 17.98
C ASP A 152 31.87 -10.91 19.24
N GLU A 153 30.63 -10.43 19.43
CA GLU A 153 29.74 -10.83 20.52
C GLU A 153 28.89 -12.09 20.18
N ASN A 154 29.22 -12.76 19.08
CA ASN A 154 28.55 -14.00 18.69
C ASN A 154 28.71 -15.10 19.75
N ARG A 155 27.58 -15.64 20.21
CA ARG A 155 27.57 -16.78 21.13
C ARG A 155 28.04 -18.05 20.42
N VAL A 156 29.11 -18.67 20.94
CA VAL A 156 29.54 -20.01 20.51
C VAL A 156 28.56 -21.05 21.07
N GLU A 157 27.77 -21.68 20.20
CA GLU A 157 26.79 -22.69 20.61
C GLU A 157 27.43 -24.06 20.86
N ARG A 158 28.34 -24.49 19.99
CA ARG A 158 29.10 -25.74 20.12
C ARG A 158 30.46 -25.61 19.43
N THR A 159 31.45 -26.31 19.98
CA THR A 159 32.73 -26.58 19.32
C THR A 159 32.88 -28.09 19.09
N PHE A 160 33.66 -28.49 18.11
CA PHE A 160 33.91 -29.91 17.80
C PHE A 160 35.37 -30.11 17.37
N GLY A 161 36.04 -31.13 17.92
CA GLY A 161 37.46 -31.39 17.71
C GLY A 161 38.37 -30.56 18.63
N ASP A 162 39.68 -30.58 18.35
CA ASP A 162 40.66 -29.71 19.02
C ASP A 162 40.75 -28.37 18.28
N CYS A 163 40.32 -27.30 18.93
CA CYS A 163 40.26 -25.96 18.37
C CYS A 163 41.47 -25.09 18.73
N GLU A 164 42.44 -25.60 19.50
CA GLU A 164 43.63 -24.83 19.93
C GLU A 164 44.87 -25.11 19.04
N SER A 165 45.00 -26.32 18.50
CA SER A 165 46.22 -26.77 17.82
C SER A 165 46.47 -26.20 16.41
N ALA A 166 45.50 -25.49 15.81
CA ALA A 166 45.65 -24.89 14.47
C ALA A 166 46.42 -23.55 14.45
N ALA A 167 46.58 -22.86 15.59
CA ALA A 167 47.21 -21.53 15.62
C ALA A 167 48.70 -21.53 16.00
N SER A 168 49.24 -22.60 16.59
CA SER A 168 50.56 -22.55 17.26
C SER A 168 51.68 -23.41 16.63
N THR A 169 51.40 -24.23 15.60
CA THR A 169 52.43 -25.20 15.13
C THR A 169 52.95 -24.88 13.73
N ARG A 170 53.74 -23.82 13.61
CA ARG A 170 54.72 -23.68 12.51
C ARG A 170 55.98 -22.90 12.93
N MET A 171 56.55 -23.22 14.09
CA MET A 171 57.99 -23.00 14.30
C MET A 171 58.74 -24.20 13.74
N TRP A 172 59.11 -24.13 12.45
CA TRP A 172 60.20 -24.95 11.92
C TRP A 172 61.51 -24.37 12.45
N THR A 173 62.03 -24.93 13.53
CA THR A 173 63.46 -24.87 13.84
C THR A 173 64.08 -26.19 13.45
N SER A 174 65.04 -26.19 12.52
CA SER A 174 66.05 -27.24 12.43
C SER A 174 67.35 -26.66 11.89
N SER A 175 68.38 -26.96 12.67
CA SER A 175 69.80 -26.63 12.52
C SER A 175 70.47 -27.24 11.30
#